data_AF-A0AAJ1FVC4-F1
#
_entry.id   AF-A0AAJ1FVC4-F1
#
_cell.length_a   1.000
_cell.length_b   1.000
_cell.length_c   1.000
_cell.angle_alpha   90.00
_cell.angle_beta   90.00
_cell.angle_gamma   90.00
#
_symmetry.space_group_name_H-M   'P 1'
#
loop_
_entity.id
_entity.type
_entity.pdbx_description
1 polymer ?
#
loop_
_entity_poly.entity_id
_entity_poly.type
_entity_poly.pdbx_seq_one_letter_code
_entity_poly.pdbx_strand_id
1 'polypeptide(L)'
;MKNLVILTILFACSCFVLSVLLYAINRSKYYEIISLFQKKYTLPAPYLYSSMIGFFGAATMSYFFIRLKRNKSIFFLDKKSEAYQFVDESNVELMRWMIPFFYIFVLSVGCFVFLIFLGGVLTLIDKFTV
;
A
#
# COMPACT_ATOMS: atom_id res chain seq x y z
N MET A 1 16.27 25.05 6.63
CA MET A 1 16.21 23.64 6.16
C MET A 1 16.08 22.62 7.30
N LYS A 2 16.88 22.67 8.36
CA LYS A 2 16.82 21.71 9.49
C LYS A 2 15.42 21.48 10.08
N ASN A 3 14.69 22.54 10.45
CA ASN A 3 13.36 22.41 11.04
C ASN A 3 12.35 21.77 10.07
N LEU A 4 12.45 22.09 8.78
CA LEU A 4 11.60 21.49 7.75
C LEU A 4 11.86 19.97 7.63
N VAL A 5 13.13 19.56 7.60
CA VAL A 5 13.52 18.13 7.56
C VAL A 5 12.99 17.39 8.79
N ILE A 6 13.15 17.96 9.99
CA ILE A 6 12.63 17.36 11.23
C ILE A 6 11.11 17.22 11.16
N LEU A 7 10.39 18.24 10.72
CA LEU A 7 8.93 18.18 10.56
C LEU A 7 8.52 17.11 9.55
N THR A 8 9.21 17.00 8.42
CA THR A 8 8.94 15.96 7.41
C THR A 8 9.18 14.55 7.98
N ILE A 9 10.24 14.34 8.76
CA ILE A 9 10.52 13.06 9.42
C ILE A 9 9.41 12.72 10.41
N LEU A 10 9.04 13.65 11.29
CA LEU A 10 7.99 13.44 12.29
C LEU A 10 6.65 13.11 11.61
N PHE A 11 6.31 13.84 10.55
CA PHE A 11 5.11 13.57 9.76
C PHE A 11 5.15 12.18 9.11
N ALA A 12 6.25 11.81 8.45
CA ALA A 12 6.43 10.51 7.80
C ALA A 12 6.29 9.36 8.80
N CYS A 13 6.93 9.48 9.97
CA CYS A 13 6.83 8.51 11.07
C CYS A 13 5.40 8.43 11.63
N SER A 14 4.71 9.56 11.78
CA SER A 14 3.33 9.58 12.29
C SER A 14 2.37 8.88 11.33
N CYS A 15 2.49 9.14 10.02
CA CYS A 15 1.75 8.42 8.99
C CYS A 15 2.09 6.93 8.97
N PHE A 16 3.36 6.57 9.14
CA PHE A 16 3.78 5.16 9.20
C PHE A 16 3.10 4.43 10.37
N VAL A 17 3.19 4.99 11.58
CA VAL A 17 2.55 4.44 12.78
C VAL A 17 1.04 4.32 12.58
N LEU A 18 0.38 5.35 12.04
CA LEU A 18 -1.04 5.30 11.74
C LEU A 18 -1.39 4.18 10.75
N SER A 19 -0.57 3.96 9.72
CA SER A 19 -0.77 2.86 8.77
C SER A 19 -0.64 1.49 9.44
N VAL A 20 0.32 1.32 10.35
CA VAL A 20 0.50 0.09 11.15
C VAL A 20 -0.72 -0.16 12.03
N LEU A 21 -1.24 0.87 12.70
CA LEU A 21 -2.44 0.76 13.55
C LEU A 21 -3.68 0.40 12.72
N LEU A 22 -3.88 1.05 11.56
CA LEU A 22 -4.98 0.73 10.66
C LEU A 22 -4.93 -0.73 10.19
N TYR A 23 -3.75 -1.22 9.83
CA TYR A 23 -3.56 -2.62 9.48
C TYR A 23 -3.83 -3.54 10.68
N ALA A 24 -3.30 -3.23 11.85
CA ALA A 24 -3.46 -4.07 13.04
C ALA A 24 -4.94 -4.25 13.41
N ILE A 25 -5.71 -3.16 13.42
CA ILE A 25 -7.16 -3.18 13.70
C ILE A 25 -7.93 -3.98 12.64
N ASN A 26 -7.50 -3.95 11.38
CA ASN A 26 -8.19 -4.60 10.27
C ASN A 26 -7.51 -5.91 9.82
N ARG A 27 -6.59 -6.46 10.62
CA ARG A 27 -5.81 -7.66 10.25
C ARG A 27 -6.71 -8.86 9.95
N SER A 28 -7.79 -9.03 10.71
CA SER A 28 -8.76 -10.10 10.45
C SER A 28 -9.42 -9.92 9.08
N LYS A 29 -9.94 -8.71 8.81
CA LYS A 29 -10.57 -8.36 7.52
C LYS A 29 -9.61 -8.52 6.34
N TYR A 30 -8.33 -8.23 6.55
CA TYR A 30 -7.27 -8.41 5.56
C TYR A 30 -7.13 -9.86 5.11
N TYR A 31 -7.01 -10.80 6.05
CA TYR A 31 -6.90 -12.22 5.68
C TYR A 31 -8.22 -12.80 5.20
N GLU A 32 -9.35 -12.32 5.74
CA GLU A 32 -10.68 -12.74 5.33
C GLU A 32 -10.92 -12.45 3.83
N ILE A 33 -10.72 -11.21 3.38
CA ILE A 33 -10.96 -10.85 1.98
C ILE A 33 -10.01 -11.58 1.01
N ILE A 34 -8.76 -11.82 1.42
CA ILE A 34 -7.81 -12.63 0.66
C ILE A 34 -8.31 -14.07 0.52
N SER A 35 -8.76 -14.67 1.62
CA SER A 35 -9.29 -16.03 1.61
C SER A 35 -10.54 -16.15 0.75
N LEU A 36 -11.44 -15.15 0.79
CA LEU A 36 -12.64 -15.11 -0.04
C LEU A 36 -12.30 -15.01 -1.53
N PHE A 37 -11.30 -14.20 -1.87
CA PHE A 37 -10.81 -14.12 -3.24
C PHE A 37 -10.23 -15.46 -3.71
N GLN A 38 -9.37 -16.07 -2.89
CA GLN A 38 -8.69 -17.32 -3.21
C GLN A 38 -9.60 -18.55 -3.28
N LYS A 39 -10.80 -18.50 -2.69
CA LYS A 39 -11.82 -19.57 -2.85
C LYS A 39 -12.31 -19.74 -4.29
N LYS A 40 -12.32 -18.65 -5.08
CA LYS A 40 -12.88 -18.65 -6.44
C LYS A 40 -11.84 -18.32 -7.51
N TYR A 41 -10.80 -17.59 -7.16
CA TYR A 41 -9.85 -17.04 -8.12
C TYR A 41 -8.40 -17.23 -7.65
N THR A 42 -7.48 -17.39 -8.60
CA THR A 42 -6.05 -17.46 -8.27
C THR A 42 -5.45 -16.06 -8.22
N LEU A 43 -4.69 -15.75 -7.17
CA LEU A 43 -3.90 -14.52 -7.12
C LEU A 43 -2.73 -14.62 -8.11
N PRO A 44 -2.48 -13.58 -8.93
CA PRO A 44 -1.25 -13.53 -9.72
C PRO A 44 -0.02 -13.52 -8.82
N ALA A 45 1.10 -14.05 -9.31
CA ALA A 45 2.30 -14.34 -8.49
C ALA A 45 2.78 -13.18 -7.58
N PRO A 46 2.85 -11.90 -8.04
CA PRO A 46 3.26 -10.80 -7.16
C PRO A 46 2.29 -10.53 -6.01
N TYR A 47 0.99 -10.73 -6.25
CA TYR A 47 -0.06 -10.56 -5.24
C TYR A 47 -0.14 -11.75 -4.31
N LEU A 48 0.13 -12.97 -4.82
CA LEU A 48 0.26 -14.15 -3.97
C LEU A 48 1.40 -13.95 -2.96
N TYR A 49 2.58 -13.54 -3.41
CA TYR A 49 3.69 -13.19 -2.51
C TYR A 49 3.30 -12.10 -1.51
N SER A 50 2.67 -11.02 -2.00
CA SER A 50 2.23 -9.90 -1.14
C SER A 50 1.23 -10.36 -0.07
N SER A 51 0.36 -11.32 -0.37
CA SER A 51 -0.60 -11.85 0.61
C SER A 51 0.07 -12.51 1.83
N MET A 52 1.29 -13.03 1.66
CA MET A 52 2.00 -13.82 2.67
C MET A 52 2.85 -12.99 3.64
N ILE A 53 3.24 -11.77 3.26
CA ILE A 53 4.22 -10.95 4.02
C ILE A 53 3.57 -9.95 5.00
N GLY A 54 2.28 -10.10 5.28
CA GLY A 54 1.56 -9.32 6.28
C GLY A 54 1.49 -7.82 5.96
N PHE A 55 1.84 -6.96 6.92
CA PHE A 55 1.71 -5.50 6.84
C PHE A 55 2.34 -4.91 5.57
N PHE A 56 3.56 -5.32 5.22
CA PHE A 56 4.27 -4.80 4.05
C PHE A 56 3.58 -5.19 2.73
N GLY A 57 2.93 -6.34 2.69
CA GLY A 57 2.15 -6.79 1.54
C GLY A 57 0.73 -6.23 1.51
N ALA A 58 0.21 -5.78 2.64
CA ALA A 58 -1.11 -5.19 2.74
C ALA A 58 -1.25 -3.93 1.87
N ALA A 59 -0.19 -3.15 1.66
CA ALA A 59 -0.20 -2.01 0.75
C ALA A 59 -0.47 -2.45 -0.71
N THR A 60 0.28 -3.44 -1.19
CA THR A 60 0.12 -4.00 -2.53
C THR A 60 -1.24 -4.69 -2.71
N MET A 61 -1.70 -5.42 -1.70
CA MET A 61 -3.01 -6.06 -1.72
C MET A 61 -4.16 -5.04 -1.65
N SER A 62 -4.00 -3.98 -0.86
CA SER A 62 -4.97 -2.87 -0.84
C SER A 62 -5.08 -2.23 -2.22
N TYR A 63 -3.95 -1.97 -2.88
CA TYR A 63 -3.94 -1.49 -4.25
C TYR A 63 -4.65 -2.44 -5.21
N PHE A 64 -4.37 -3.75 -5.13
CA PHE A 64 -5.04 -4.79 -5.92
C PHE A 64 -6.57 -4.71 -5.78
N PHE A 65 -7.06 -4.76 -4.55
CA PHE A 65 -8.49 -4.74 -4.25
C PHE A 65 -9.16 -3.40 -4.63
N ILE A 66 -8.48 -2.27 -4.44
CA ILE A 66 -8.96 -0.95 -4.89
C ILE A 66 -9.10 -0.91 -6.42
N ARG A 67 -8.12 -1.46 -7.16
CA ARG A 67 -8.16 -1.53 -8.64
C ARG A 67 -9.27 -2.46 -9.10
N LEU A 68 -9.46 -3.59 -8.41
CA LEU A 68 -10.51 -4.56 -8.69
C LEU A 68 -11.89 -3.91 -8.55
N LYS A 69 -12.13 -3.22 -7.42
CA LYS A 69 -13.37 -2.44 -7.17
C LYS A 69 -13.63 -1.38 -8.23
N ARG A 70 -12.59 -0.73 -8.72
CA ARG A 70 -12.68 0.31 -9.76
C ARG A 70 -12.73 -0.25 -11.17
N ASN A 71 -12.75 -1.57 -11.32
CA ASN A 71 -12.62 -2.26 -12.60
C ASN A 71 -11.47 -1.66 -13.45
N LYS A 72 -10.30 -1.42 -12.84
CA LYS A 72 -9.08 -0.92 -13.50
C LYS A 72 -8.11 -2.06 -13.75
N SER A 73 -7.27 -1.98 -14.79
CA SER A 73 -6.30 -3.04 -15.10
C SER A 73 -5.41 -3.39 -13.90
N ILE A 74 -5.02 -4.64 -13.75
CA ILE A 74 -4.15 -5.10 -12.67
C ILE A 74 -2.99 -5.84 -13.35
N PHE A 75 -1.77 -5.61 -12.89
CA PHE A 75 -0.60 -6.23 -13.50
C PHE A 75 -0.67 -7.75 -13.32
N PHE A 76 -0.37 -8.54 -14.35
CA PHE A 76 -0.53 -10.00 -14.33
C PHE A 76 -1.97 -10.54 -14.10
N LEU A 77 -3.01 -9.72 -14.27
CA LEU A 77 -4.39 -10.19 -14.29
C LEU A 77 -5.07 -9.78 -15.60
N ASP A 78 -5.53 -10.77 -16.37
CA ASP A 78 -6.26 -10.53 -17.62
C ASP A 78 -7.51 -9.69 -17.35
N LYS A 79 -7.70 -8.64 -18.13
CA LYS A 79 -8.84 -7.74 -18.03
C LYS A 79 -10.18 -8.42 -18.30
N LYS A 80 -10.18 -9.53 -19.04
CA LYS A 80 -11.36 -10.36 -19.32
C LYS A 80 -11.63 -11.42 -18.24
N SER A 81 -10.80 -11.51 -17.21
CA SER A 81 -10.97 -12.46 -16.12
C SER A 81 -12.25 -12.19 -15.33
N GLU A 82 -12.96 -13.26 -14.96
CA GLU A 82 -14.11 -13.21 -14.05
C GLU A 82 -13.75 -12.69 -12.66
N ALA A 83 -12.46 -12.65 -12.29
CA ALA A 83 -12.01 -12.10 -11.01
C ALA A 83 -12.45 -10.64 -10.80
N TYR A 84 -12.69 -9.87 -11.87
CA TYR A 84 -13.22 -8.51 -11.76
C TYR A 84 -14.66 -8.44 -11.24
N GLN A 85 -15.39 -9.56 -11.24
CA GLN A 85 -16.74 -9.69 -10.68
C GLN A 85 -16.73 -10.02 -9.17
N PHE A 86 -15.55 -10.17 -8.56
CA PHE A 86 -15.43 -10.50 -7.13
C PHE A 86 -16.08 -9.47 -6.19
N VAL A 87 -16.12 -8.20 -6.60
CA VAL A 87 -16.55 -7.11 -5.72
C VAL A 87 -18.06 -7.00 -5.70
N ASP A 88 -18.65 -7.43 -4.58
CA ASP A 88 -20.08 -7.29 -4.24
C ASP A 88 -20.26 -6.42 -2.98
N GLU A 89 -21.52 -6.19 -2.55
CA GLU A 89 -21.81 -5.35 -1.37
C GLU A 89 -21.14 -5.84 -0.08
N SER A 90 -21.05 -7.16 0.12
CA SER A 90 -20.46 -7.76 1.33
C SER A 90 -18.94 -7.58 1.36
N ASN A 91 -18.28 -7.76 0.22
CA ASN A 91 -16.84 -7.58 0.08
C ASN A 91 -16.44 -6.09 0.14
N VAL A 92 -17.31 -5.18 -0.32
CA VAL A 92 -17.04 -3.73 -0.29
C VAL A 92 -16.85 -3.20 1.12
N GLU A 93 -17.60 -3.72 2.10
CA GLU A 93 -17.45 -3.31 3.50
C GLU A 93 -16.12 -3.78 4.08
N LEU A 94 -15.73 -5.04 3.81
CA LEU A 94 -14.44 -5.61 4.20
C LEU A 94 -13.26 -4.83 3.63
N MET A 95 -13.41 -4.27 2.43
CA MET A 95 -12.37 -3.50 1.72
C MET A 95 -12.33 -2.02 2.11
N ARG A 96 -13.31 -1.49 2.85
CA ARG A 96 -13.47 -0.03 3.04
C ARG A 96 -12.24 0.64 3.68
N TRP A 97 -11.60 -0.03 4.63
CA TRP A 97 -10.40 0.46 5.34
C TRP A 97 -9.14 0.51 4.45
N MET A 98 -9.12 -0.24 3.35
CA MET A 98 -7.94 -0.35 2.47
C MET A 98 -7.63 0.97 1.77
N ILE A 99 -8.65 1.79 1.47
CA ILE A 99 -8.47 3.09 0.82
C ILE A 99 -7.67 4.06 1.70
N PRO A 100 -8.13 4.41 2.92
CA PRO A 100 -7.35 5.31 3.78
C PRO A 100 -6.00 4.70 4.17
N PHE A 101 -5.95 3.40 4.46
CA PHE A 101 -4.70 2.69 4.74
C PHE A 101 -3.66 2.85 3.62
N PHE A 102 -4.06 2.59 2.36
CA PHE A 102 -3.17 2.67 1.20
C PHE A 102 -2.60 4.08 1.03
N TYR A 103 -3.45 5.11 1.11
CA TYR A 103 -2.98 6.48 0.93
C TYR A 103 -2.06 6.94 2.06
N ILE A 104 -2.35 6.58 3.31
CA ILE A 104 -1.48 6.92 4.46
C ILE A 104 -0.12 6.22 4.32
N PHE A 105 -0.11 4.94 3.93
CA PHE A 105 1.12 4.18 3.71
C PHE A 105 1.95 4.78 2.58
N VAL A 106 1.35 5.04 1.41
CA VAL A 106 2.04 5.64 0.26
C VAL A 106 2.56 7.04 0.58
N LEU A 107 1.80 7.84 1.33
CA LEU A 107 2.23 9.16 1.78
C LEU A 107 3.48 9.06 2.67
N SER A 108 3.47 8.14 3.64
CA SER A 108 4.62 7.89 4.51
C SER A 108 5.88 7.47 3.72
N VAL A 109 5.74 6.46 2.85
CA VAL A 109 6.84 5.99 1.99
C VAL A 109 7.33 7.11 1.07
N GLY A 110 6.41 7.88 0.47
CA GLY A 110 6.74 9.02 -0.37
C GLY A 110 7.57 10.07 0.35
N CYS A 111 7.25 10.38 1.60
CA CYS A 111 8.05 11.28 2.44
C CYS A 111 9.45 10.72 2.71
N PHE A 112 9.57 9.42 3.03
CA PHE A 112 10.90 8.80 3.24
C PHE A 112 11.75 8.80 1.96
N VAL A 113 11.15 8.47 0.81
CA VAL A 113 11.84 8.51 -0.49
C VAL A 113 12.29 9.93 -0.81
N PHE A 114 11.44 10.93 -0.59
CA PHE A 114 11.80 12.34 -0.77
C PHE A 114 12.98 12.76 0.11
N LEU A 115 12.99 12.35 1.39
CA LEU A 115 14.09 12.64 2.31
C LEU A 115 15.41 11.98 1.87
N ILE A 116 15.36 10.72 1.42
CA ILE A 116 16.53 10.01 0.89
C ILE A 116 17.07 10.73 -0.35
N PHE A 117 16.18 11.12 -1.27
CA PHE A 117 16.56 11.86 -2.47
C PHE A 117 17.20 13.20 -2.12
N LEU A 118 16.57 13.98 -1.22
CA LEU A 118 17.10 15.27 -0.77
C LEU A 118 18.48 15.12 -0.12
N GLY A 119 18.65 14.12 0.75
CA GLY A 119 19.94 13.81 1.37
C GLY A 119 21.01 13.47 0.34
N GLY A 120 20.68 12.60 -0.63
CA GLY A 120 21.58 12.24 -1.72
C GLY A 120 22.01 13.43 -2.59
N VAL A 121 21.07 14.32 -2.93
CA VAL A 121 21.37 15.55 -3.69
C VAL A 121 22.31 16.46 -2.89
N LEU A 122 22.05 16.67 -1.59
CA LEU A 122 22.89 17.51 -0.75
C LEU A 122 24.32 16.93 -0.61
N THR A 123 24.46 15.62 -0.44
CA THR A 123 25.78 14.96 -0.38
C THR A 123 26.54 15.05 -1.70
N LEU A 124 25.84 14.99 -2.84
CA LEU A 124 26.47 15.19 -4.15
C LEU A 124 26.96 16.62 -4.33
N ILE A 125 26.14 17.62 -3.97
CA ILE A 125 26.54 19.03 -4.05
C ILE A 125 27.81 19.26 -3.22
N ASP A 126 27.82 18.81 -1.96
CA ASP A 126 28.97 18.95 -1.06
C ASP A 126 30.26 18.40 -1.67
N LYS A 127 30.20 17.23 -2.31
CA LYS A 127 31.34 16.62 -3.02
C LYS A 127 31.84 17.38 -4.25
N PHE A 128 30.99 18.18 -4.90
CA PHE A 128 31.37 18.94 -6.11
C PHE A 128 31.75 20.40 -5.81
N THR A 129 31.47 20.90 -4.59
CA THR A 129 31.87 22.24 -4.13
C THR A 129 33.15 22.28 -3.29
N VAL A 130 33.75 21.12 -2.97
CA VAL A 130 35.08 20.96 -2.36
C VAL A 130 36.08 20.56 -3.43
#